data_AF-A0A498DDC2-F1
#
_entry.id   AF-A0A498DDC2-F1
#
_cell.length_a   1.000
_cell.length_b   1.000
_cell.length_c   1.000
_cell.angle_alpha   90.00
_cell.angle_beta   90.00
_cell.angle_gamma   90.00
#
_symmetry.space_group_name_H-M   'P 1'
#
loop_
_entity.id
_entity.type
_entity.pdbx_description
1 polymer ?
#
loop_
_entity_poly.entity_id
_entity_poly.type
_entity_poly.pdbx_seq_one_letter_code
_entity_poly.pdbx_strand_id
1 'polypeptide(L)'
;MMILLFSVILPGLACAEIPDANSPDAQVYANHCASCHVLPHPGRLDWQGWRNMLYLMEKRMEERGVDKPTAEQWQAIARYVKSHAR
;
A
#
# COMPACT_ATOMS: atom_id res chain seq x y z
N MET A 1 10.61 45.12 3.37
CA MET A 1 11.01 43.88 4.06
C MET A 1 10.66 42.69 3.17
N MET A 2 11.61 42.21 2.36
CA MET A 2 11.52 40.85 1.80
C MET A 2 11.97 39.88 2.91
N ILE A 3 11.20 38.82 3.16
CA ILE A 3 11.69 37.45 3.35
C ILE A 3 10.50 36.52 3.65
N LEU A 4 10.19 35.72 2.62
CA LEU A 4 9.87 34.29 2.62
C LEU A 4 8.59 33.79 3.31
N LEU A 5 7.57 33.57 2.47
CA LEU A 5 6.56 32.52 2.61
C LEU A 5 7.27 31.16 2.75
N PHE A 6 7.44 30.67 3.98
CA PHE A 6 7.82 29.29 4.23
C PHE A 6 6.56 28.42 4.27
N SER A 7 5.98 28.18 3.09
CA SER A 7 5.01 27.09 2.91
C SER A 7 5.78 25.77 2.93
N VAL A 8 5.99 25.20 4.12
CA VAL A 8 6.35 23.79 4.24
C VAL A 8 5.05 23.03 4.43
N ILE A 9 4.39 22.74 3.31
CA ILE A 9 3.43 21.64 3.25
C ILE A 9 4.30 20.42 3.00
N LEU A 10 4.59 19.62 4.04
CA LEU A 10 4.92 18.21 3.87
C LEU A 10 3.57 17.47 3.86
N PRO A 11 2.95 17.17 2.70
CA PRO A 11 1.85 16.23 2.71
C PRO A 11 2.44 14.85 3.00
N GLY A 12 1.75 14.11 3.87
CA GLY A 12 2.33 13.01 4.62
C GLY A 12 2.87 11.86 3.79
N LEU A 13 3.92 11.24 4.33
CA LEU A 13 4.22 9.83 4.17
C LEU A 13 5.01 9.42 5.40
N ALA A 14 4.30 9.09 6.48
CA ALA A 14 4.83 8.09 7.40
C ALA A 14 4.91 6.78 6.58
N CYS A 15 5.95 6.65 5.75
CA CYS A 15 6.26 5.39 5.09
C CYS A 15 6.44 4.39 6.20
N ALA A 16 5.53 3.43 6.34
CA ALA A 16 5.88 2.22 7.05
C ALA A 16 7.17 1.71 6.39
N GLU A 17 8.21 1.45 7.18
CA GLU A 17 9.42 0.85 6.65
C GLU A 17 9.06 -0.54 6.13
N ILE A 18 8.95 -0.66 4.81
CA ILE A 18 8.68 -1.90 4.10
C ILE A 18 9.93 -2.24 3.26
N PRO A 19 10.26 -3.53 3.09
CA PRO A 19 11.40 -3.95 2.30
C PRO A 19 11.28 -3.48 0.84
N ASP A 20 12.39 -3.10 0.21
CA ASP A 20 12.42 -2.66 -1.20
C ASP A 20 11.39 -1.57 -1.54
N ALA A 21 11.19 -0.61 -0.63
CA ALA A 21 10.16 0.44 -0.73
C ALA A 21 10.21 1.26 -2.04
N ASN A 22 11.38 1.38 -2.66
CA ASN A 22 11.55 2.10 -3.93
C ASN A 22 11.21 1.25 -5.17
N SER A 23 10.93 -0.05 -5.01
CA SER A 23 10.55 -0.90 -6.14
C SER A 23 9.18 -0.51 -6.71
N PRO A 24 8.94 -0.71 -8.03
CA PRO A 24 7.65 -0.38 -8.63
C PRO A 24 6.47 -1.09 -7.95
N ASP A 25 6.61 -2.38 -7.63
CA ASP A 25 5.54 -3.15 -6.98
C ASP A 25 5.28 -2.68 -5.53
N ALA A 26 6.34 -2.26 -4.79
CA ALA A 26 6.18 -1.69 -3.44
C ALA A 26 5.44 -0.36 -3.44
N GLN A 27 5.69 0.50 -4.44
CA GLN A 27 4.98 1.77 -4.57
C GLN A 27 3.49 1.55 -4.88
N VAL A 28 3.17 0.59 -5.77
CA VAL A 28 1.77 0.21 -6.02
C VAL A 28 1.12 -0.33 -4.74
N TYR A 29 1.82 -1.19 -3.99
CA TYR A 29 1.34 -1.70 -2.71
C TYR A 29 1.07 -0.58 -1.70
N ALA A 30 2.02 0.33 -1.47
CA ALA A 30 1.87 1.42 -0.52
C ALA A 30 0.71 2.36 -0.90
N ASN A 31 0.60 2.75 -2.17
CA ASN A 31 -0.43 3.67 -2.63
C ASN A 31 -1.85 3.13 -2.46
N HIS A 32 -2.06 1.83 -2.72
CA HIS A 32 -3.38 1.21 -2.62
C HIS A 32 -3.70 0.74 -1.19
N CYS A 33 -2.77 0.07 -0.53
CA CYS A 33 -3.01 -0.57 0.76
C CYS A 33 -2.91 0.38 1.96
N ALA A 34 -2.38 1.60 1.78
CA ALA A 34 -2.41 2.66 2.79
C ALA A 34 -3.59 3.66 2.62
N SER A 35 -4.42 3.50 1.57
CA SER A 35 -5.48 4.46 1.23
C SER A 35 -6.61 4.57 2.26
N CYS A 36 -6.87 3.48 2.98
CA CYS A 36 -8.01 3.38 3.90
C CYS A 36 -7.61 3.31 5.38
N HIS A 37 -6.42 2.79 5.67
CA HIS A 37 -5.88 2.59 7.03
C HIS A 37 -4.36 2.41 6.96
N VAL A 38 -3.72 2.20 8.11
CA VAL A 38 -2.27 1.97 8.21
C VAL A 38 -1.83 0.83 7.28
N LEU A 39 -0.73 1.05 6.55
CA LEU A 39 -0.12 0.09 5.64
C LEU A 39 0.36 -1.15 6.42
N PRO A 40 -0.12 -2.36 6.09
CA PRO A 40 0.40 -3.54 6.76
C PRO A 40 1.83 -3.85 6.30
N HIS A 41 2.70 -4.30 7.21
CA HIS A 41 4.04 -4.78 6.83
C HIS A 41 3.93 -6.10 6.06
N PRO A 42 4.60 -6.29 4.90
CA PRO A 42 4.44 -7.48 4.07
C PRO A 42 4.90 -8.77 4.78
N GLY A 43 5.87 -8.70 5.70
CA GLY A 43 6.29 -9.84 6.53
C GLY A 43 5.30 -10.24 7.65
N ARG A 44 4.13 -9.60 7.76
CA ARG A 44 3.15 -9.89 8.84
C ARG A 44 2.51 -11.28 8.67
N LEU A 45 2.29 -11.71 7.44
CA LEU A 45 1.62 -12.98 7.09
C LEU A 45 2.53 -13.80 6.17
N ASP A 46 2.30 -15.12 6.15
CA ASP A 46 2.79 -15.99 5.08
C ASP A 46 1.97 -15.78 3.80
N TRP A 47 2.40 -16.36 2.68
CA TRP A 47 1.74 -16.18 1.39
C TRP A 47 0.27 -16.67 1.38
N GLN A 48 -0.07 -17.74 2.12
CA GLN A 48 -1.46 -18.21 2.20
C GLN A 48 -2.33 -17.18 2.94
N GLY A 49 -1.82 -16.63 4.05
CA GLY A 49 -2.48 -15.55 4.78
C GLY A 49 -2.69 -14.31 3.91
N TRP A 50 -1.70 -13.94 3.11
CA TRP A 50 -1.84 -12.81 2.17
C TRP A 50 -2.90 -13.02 1.10
N ARG A 51 -2.96 -14.20 0.47
CA ARG A 51 -4.04 -14.50 -0.50
C ARG A 51 -5.43 -14.29 0.10
N ASN A 52 -5.64 -14.80 1.32
CA ASN A 52 -6.90 -14.64 2.03
C ASN A 52 -7.17 -13.17 2.37
N MET A 53 -6.13 -12.42 2.78
CA MET A 53 -6.26 -11.01 3.11
C MET A 53 -6.59 -10.16 1.88
N LEU A 54 -5.93 -10.39 0.74
CA LEU A 54 -6.19 -9.66 -0.50
C LEU A 54 -7.63 -9.89 -0.97
N TYR A 55 -8.12 -11.13 -0.93
CA TYR A 55 -9.52 -11.44 -1.22
C TYR A 55 -10.49 -10.72 -0.28
N LEU A 56 -10.20 -10.71 1.03
CA LEU A 56 -11.02 -10.01 2.01
C LEU A 56 -11.02 -8.50 1.78
N MET A 57 -9.88 -7.90 1.44
CA MET A 57 -9.80 -6.45 1.17
C MET A 57 -10.56 -6.08 -0.10
N GLU A 58 -10.48 -6.89 -1.16
CA GLU A 58 -11.28 -6.69 -2.35
C GLU A 58 -12.78 -6.67 -2.02
N LYS A 59 -13.26 -7.63 -1.21
CA LYS A 59 -14.67 -7.65 -0.77
C LYS A 59 -15.06 -6.43 0.06
N ARG A 60 -14.21 -6.00 0.99
CA ARG A 60 -14.46 -4.78 1.78
C ARG A 60 -14.46 -3.52 0.92
N MET A 61 -13.64 -3.48 -0.14
CA MET A 61 -13.66 -2.37 -1.09
C MET A 61 -15.01 -2.30 -1.82
N GLU A 62 -15.52 -3.45 -2.28
CA GLU A 62 -16.85 -3.56 -2.90
C GLU A 62 -17.96 -3.08 -1.95
N GLU A 63 -17.97 -3.60 -0.72
CA GLU A 63 -18.97 -3.25 0.30
C GLU A 63 -18.99 -1.76 0.66
N ARG A 64 -17.83 -1.11 0.62
CA ARG A 64 -17.67 0.32 0.94
C ARG A 64 -17.80 1.22 -0.28
N GLY A 65 -17.93 0.67 -1.48
CA GLY A 65 -18.03 1.43 -2.73
C GLY A 65 -16.78 2.25 -3.05
N VAL A 66 -15.59 1.78 -2.67
CA VAL A 66 -14.32 2.43 -3.03
C VAL A 66 -13.73 1.81 -4.28
N ASP A 67 -13.00 2.62 -5.05
CA ASP A 67 -12.34 2.16 -6.26
C ASP A 67 -11.34 1.04 -5.96
N LYS A 68 -11.39 -0.01 -6.77
CA LYS A 68 -10.49 -1.16 -6.67
C LYS A 68 -9.25 -0.94 -7.54
N PRO A 69 -8.09 -1.47 -7.14
CA PRO A 69 -6.94 -1.58 -8.05
C PRO A 69 -7.33 -2.29 -9.36
N THR A 70 -6.66 -1.94 -10.46
CA THR A 70 -6.78 -2.68 -11.72
C THR A 70 -6.20 -4.08 -11.59
N ALA A 71 -6.44 -4.95 -12.57
CA ALA A 71 -5.88 -6.30 -12.58
C ALA A 71 -4.34 -6.30 -12.50
N GLU A 72 -3.67 -5.39 -13.23
CA GLU A 72 -2.22 -5.23 -13.22
C GLU A 72 -1.71 -4.74 -11.86
N GLN A 73 -2.45 -3.83 -11.21
CA GLN A 73 -2.11 -3.33 -9.88
C GLN A 73 -2.30 -4.42 -8.82
N TRP A 74 -3.35 -5.22 -8.89
CA TRP A 74 -3.54 -6.39 -8.02
C TRP A 74 -2.41 -7.40 -8.19
N GLN A 75 -1.95 -7.65 -9.42
CA GLN A 75 -0.81 -8.51 -9.66
C GLN A 75 0.48 -7.95 -9.05
N ALA A 76 0.72 -6.63 -9.16
CA ALA A 76 1.88 -5.98 -8.54
C ALA A 76 1.84 -6.09 -7.01
N ILE A 77 0.69 -5.81 -6.39
CA ILE A 77 0.46 -6.01 -4.94
C ILE A 77 0.75 -7.45 -4.54
N ALA A 78 0.18 -8.42 -5.26
CA ALA A 78 0.35 -9.84 -4.97
C ALA A 78 1.81 -10.30 -5.11
N ARG A 79 2.53 -9.84 -6.14
CA ARG A 79 3.97 -10.13 -6.31
C ARG A 79 4.77 -9.59 -5.12
N TYR A 80 4.55 -8.34 -4.74
CA TYR A 80 5.29 -7.69 -3.67
C TYR A 80 5.08 -8.37 -2.31
N VAL A 81 3.83 -8.64 -1.91
CA VAL A 81 3.58 -9.29 -0.62
C VAL A 81 4.02 -10.75 -0.63
N LYS A 82 4.01 -11.43 -1.78
CA LYS A 82 4.53 -12.80 -1.92
C LYS A 82 6.04 -12.87 -1.75
N SER A 83 6.80 -11.92 -2.32
CA SER A 83 8.27 -11.92 -2.23
C SER A 83 8.79 -11.56 -0.84
N HIS A 84 7.94 -10.96 0.01
CA HIS A 84 8.30 -10.46 1.34
C HIS A 84 7.46 -11.06 2.47
N ALA A 85 6.67 -12.10 2.19
CA ALA A 85 5.96 -12.87 3.20
C ALA A 85 6.95 -13.63 4.10
N ARG A 86 6.57 -13.88 5.36
CA ARG A 86 7.39 -14.65 6.32
C ARG A 86 7.54 -16.12 5.92
#